data_AF-A0A4R4DZZ0-F1
#
_entry.id   AF-A0A4R4DZZ0-F1
#
_cell.length_a   1.000
_cell.length_b   1.000
_cell.length_c   1.000
_cell.angle_alpha   90.00
_cell.angle_beta   90.00
_cell.angle_gamma   90.00
#
_symmetry.space_group_name_H-M   'P 1'
#
loop_
_entity.id
_entity.type
_entity.pdbx_description
1 polymer ?
#
loop_
_entity_poly.entity_id
_entity_poly.type
_entity_poly.pdbx_seq_one_letter_code
_entity_poly.pdbx_strand_id
1 'polypeptide(L)'
;MNEPEQHILTEYMEGNREVQEHIWNTERRRTRNRIWFIALAFLAADLLALGMANLLTGPALLASLLVPGLLLAIGFWALAHPLPAIITVTVLVLAIFGYQFYRYGWSSLLSGLLMKGLLAGLLIAGWKSAREAEAARRQIGT
;
A
#
# COMPACT_ATOMS: atom_id res chain seq x y z
N MET A 1 -32.57 7.60 38.76
CA MET A 1 -31.84 7.64 37.47
C MET A 1 -30.55 8.40 37.75
N ASN A 2 -29.41 7.71 37.72
CA ASN A 2 -28.13 8.25 38.18
C ASN A 2 -27.45 9.04 37.04
N GLU A 3 -27.59 10.37 37.05
CA GLU A 3 -26.92 11.29 36.13
C GLU A 3 -25.36 11.23 36.13
N PRO A 4 -24.64 10.93 37.25
CA PRO A 4 -23.18 10.89 37.20
C PRO A 4 -22.61 9.68 36.44
N GLU A 5 -23.31 8.54 36.43
CA GLU A 5 -22.86 7.35 35.69
C GLU A 5 -22.98 7.54 34.18
N GLN A 6 -24.01 8.26 33.72
CA GLN A 6 -24.19 8.56 32.30
C GLN A 6 -23.11 9.51 31.78
N HIS A 7 -22.72 10.53 32.55
CA HIS A 7 -21.66 11.46 32.13
C HIS A 7 -20.31 10.77 31.97
N ILE A 8 -19.94 9.90 32.92
CA ILE A 8 -18.68 9.15 32.87
C ILE A 8 -18.66 8.23 31.65
N LEU A 9 -19.76 7.48 31.41
CA LEU A 9 -19.86 6.59 30.26
C LEU A 9 -19.74 7.33 28.91
N THR A 10 -20.30 8.55 28.83
CA THR A 10 -20.26 9.35 27.61
C THR A 10 -18.84 9.85 27.30
N GLU A 11 -18.12 10.32 28.32
CA GLU A 11 -16.74 10.79 28.20
C GLU A 11 -15.77 9.66 27.84
N TYR A 12 -15.96 8.45 28.39
CA TYR A 12 -15.20 7.27 27.98
C TYR A 12 -15.48 6.83 26.55
N MET A 13 -16.74 6.91 26.10
CA MET A 13 -17.14 6.56 24.72
C MET A 13 -16.57 7.56 23.71
N GLU A 14 -16.66 8.86 24.00
CA GLU A 14 -16.11 9.93 23.15
C GLU A 14 -14.59 9.84 23.05
N GLY A 15 -13.89 9.65 24.18
CA GLY A 15 -12.44 9.45 24.19
C GLY A 15 -12.01 8.23 23.38
N ASN A 16 -12.74 7.11 23.47
CA ASN A 16 -12.45 5.93 22.64
C ASN A 16 -12.67 6.20 21.15
N ARG A 17 -13.73 6.93 20.80
CA ARG A 17 -14.04 7.26 19.41
C ARG A 17 -12.96 8.16 18.79
N GLU A 18 -12.50 9.17 19.50
CA GLU A 18 -11.42 10.06 19.05
C GLU A 18 -10.11 9.29 18.82
N VAL A 19 -9.77 8.37 19.72
CA VAL A 19 -8.60 7.49 19.56
C VAL A 19 -8.74 6.62 18.32
N GLN A 20 -9.90 6.00 18.10
CA GLN A 20 -10.13 5.18 16.91
C GLN A 20 -10.10 6.01 15.61
N GLU A 21 -10.65 7.22 15.61
CA GLU A 21 -10.56 8.14 14.46
C GLU A 21 -9.11 8.53 14.16
N HIS A 22 -8.30 8.75 15.20
CA HIS A 22 -6.88 9.03 15.05
C HIS A 22 -6.11 7.84 14.46
N ILE A 23 -6.40 6.62 14.94
CA ILE A 23 -5.83 5.37 14.41
C ILE A 23 -6.23 5.20 12.95
N TRP A 24 -7.52 5.34 12.62
CA TRP A 24 -8.03 5.27 11.25
C TRP A 24 -7.30 6.24 10.32
N ASN A 25 -7.20 7.51 10.73
CA ASN A 25 -6.57 8.56 9.96
C ASN A 25 -5.07 8.35 9.74
N THR A 26 -4.38 7.82 10.74
CA THR A 26 -2.95 7.56 10.70
C THR A 26 -2.65 6.34 9.83
N GLU A 27 -3.37 5.24 10.05
CA GLU A 27 -3.10 3.98 9.38
C GLU A 27 -3.49 4.02 7.89
N ARG A 28 -4.59 4.69 7.51
CA ARG A 28 -4.92 4.87 6.08
C ARG A 28 -3.84 5.65 5.31
N ARG A 29 -3.24 6.66 5.96
CA ARG A 29 -2.12 7.42 5.38
C ARG A 29 -0.85 6.58 5.31
N ARG A 30 -0.60 5.72 6.31
CA ARG A 30 0.51 4.75 6.26
C ARG A 30 0.32 3.77 5.11
N THR A 31 -0.86 3.17 4.93
CA THR A 31 -1.16 2.29 3.80
C THR A 31 -0.90 2.97 2.46
N ARG A 32 -1.41 4.20 2.25
CA ARG A 32 -1.11 4.99 1.05
C ARG A 32 0.38 5.15 0.85
N ASN A 33 1.10 5.60 1.88
CA ASN A 33 2.53 5.85 1.76
C ASN A 33 3.30 4.56 1.42
N ARG A 34 2.91 3.40 1.98
CA ARG A 34 3.50 2.10 1.61
C ARG A 34 3.26 1.77 0.14
N ILE A 35 2.05 1.99 -0.37
CA ILE A 35 1.73 1.80 -1.80
C ILE A 35 2.57 2.74 -2.68
N TRP A 36 2.76 4.00 -2.27
CA TRP A 36 3.61 4.94 -2.99
C TRP A 36 5.09 4.56 -2.95
N PHE A 37 5.60 4.01 -1.84
CA PHE A 37 6.94 3.45 -1.77
C PHE A 37 7.09 2.24 -2.70
N ILE A 38 6.06 1.40 -2.83
CA ILE A 38 6.05 0.32 -3.83
C ILE A 38 6.12 0.91 -5.24
N ALA A 39 5.31 1.92 -5.55
CA ALA A 39 5.35 2.61 -6.85
C ALA A 39 6.73 3.18 -7.18
N LEU A 40 7.35 3.85 -6.21
CA LEU A 40 8.69 4.42 -6.34
C LEU A 40 9.76 3.33 -6.52
N ALA A 41 9.65 2.22 -5.81
CA ALA A 41 10.56 1.10 -5.98
C ALA A 41 10.45 0.49 -7.38
N PHE A 42 9.23 0.34 -7.92
CA PHE A 42 9.01 -0.09 -9.31
C PHE A 42 9.64 0.89 -10.31
N LEU A 43 9.40 2.19 -10.15
CA LEU A 43 9.98 3.21 -11.01
C LEU A 43 11.51 3.19 -10.97
N ALA A 44 12.10 3.12 -9.78
CA ALA A 44 13.54 3.06 -9.61
C ALA A 44 14.14 1.81 -10.26
N ALA A 45 13.51 0.64 -10.08
CA ALA A 45 13.95 -0.59 -10.72
C ALA A 45 13.90 -0.51 -12.25
N ASP A 46 12.82 0.07 -12.80
CA ASP A 46 12.66 0.19 -14.25
C ASP A 46 13.63 1.21 -14.86
N LEU A 47 13.86 2.35 -14.19
CA LEU A 47 14.86 3.34 -14.61
C LEU A 47 16.27 2.77 -14.59
N LEU A 48 16.63 1.97 -13.57
CA LEU A 48 17.91 1.27 -13.52
C LEU A 48 18.04 0.28 -14.68
N ALA A 49 16.99 -0.50 -14.96
CA ALA A 49 16.99 -1.46 -16.07
C ALA A 49 17.14 -0.76 -17.44
N LEU A 50 16.41 0.32 -17.68
CA LEU A 50 16.52 1.13 -18.89
C LEU A 50 17.90 1.77 -19.04
N GLY A 51 18.47 2.26 -17.94
CA GLY A 51 19.83 2.81 -17.90
C GLY A 51 20.89 1.77 -18.25
N MET A 52 20.80 0.58 -17.67
CA MET A 52 21.71 -0.54 -17.99
C MET A 52 21.58 -1.02 -19.44
N ALA A 53 20.39 -0.91 -20.02
CA ALA A 53 20.13 -1.26 -21.41
C ALA A 53 20.48 -0.15 -22.41
N ASN A 54 20.91 1.05 -21.97
CA ASN A 54 21.07 2.24 -22.80
C ASN A 54 19.81 2.61 -23.61
N LEU A 55 18.62 2.37 -23.04
CA LEU A 55 17.32 2.60 -23.70
C LEU A 55 16.55 3.79 -23.10
N LEU A 56 17.26 4.77 -22.52
CA LEU A 56 16.68 6.00 -21.95
C LEU A 56 16.15 6.95 -23.04
N THR A 57 15.08 6.52 -23.71
CA THR A 57 14.37 7.30 -24.73
C THR A 57 13.07 7.85 -24.15
N GLY A 58 12.57 8.98 -24.69
CA GLY A 58 11.29 9.57 -24.26
C GLY A 58 10.11 8.56 -24.22
N PRO A 59 9.90 7.74 -25.27
CA PRO A 59 8.87 6.71 -25.26
C PRO A 59 9.05 5.64 -24.18
N ALA A 60 10.29 5.20 -23.92
CA ALA A 60 10.58 4.21 -22.89
C ALA A 60 10.32 4.76 -21.47
N LEU A 61 10.65 6.04 -21.24
CA LEU A 61 10.35 6.72 -19.98
C LEU A 61 8.85 6.92 -19.75
N LEU A 62 8.07 7.16 -20.82
CA LEU A 62 6.61 7.22 -20.69
C LEU A 62 6.02 5.85 -20.39
N ALA A 63 6.53 4.78 -21.01
CA ALA A 63 6.10 3.43 -20.72
C ALA A 63 6.42 3.01 -19.28
N SER A 64 7.59 3.42 -18.74
CA SER A 64 7.99 3.09 -17.37
C SER A 64 7.13 3.75 -16.29
N LEU A 65 6.44 4.86 -16.63
CA LEU A 65 5.53 5.54 -15.72
C LEU A 65 4.16 4.87 -15.58
N LEU A 66 3.79 3.93 -16.47
CA LEU A 66 2.47 3.29 -16.44
C LEU A 66 2.21 2.55 -15.12
N VAL A 67 3.14 1.67 -14.71
CA VAL A 67 2.98 0.88 -13.48
C VAL A 67 3.02 1.77 -12.22
N PRO A 68 4.01 2.65 -12.05
CA PRO A 68 4.05 3.58 -10.91
C PRO A 68 2.84 4.51 -10.89
N GLY A 69 2.39 5.03 -12.04
CA GLY A 69 1.22 5.90 -12.14
C GLY A 69 -0.05 5.19 -11.68
N LEU A 70 -0.25 3.94 -12.09
CA LEU A 70 -1.37 3.12 -11.65
C LEU A 70 -1.31 2.82 -10.14
N LEU A 71 -0.14 2.52 -9.60
CA LEU A 71 0.06 2.31 -8.16
C LEU A 71 -0.17 3.60 -7.35
N LEU A 72 0.24 4.77 -7.86
CA LEU A 72 -0.05 6.06 -7.22
C LEU A 72 -1.56 6.31 -7.14
N ALA A 73 -2.30 6.03 -8.23
CA ALA A 73 -3.76 6.12 -8.26
C ALA A 73 -4.42 5.20 -7.23
N ILE A 74 -3.95 3.94 -7.11
CA ILE A 74 -4.43 3.02 -6.06
C ILE A 74 -4.07 3.54 -4.66
N GLY A 75 -2.90 4.18 -4.50
CA GLY A 75 -2.52 4.84 -3.25
C GLY A 75 -3.49 5.94 -2.84
N PHE A 76 -3.98 6.75 -3.77
CA PHE A 76 -5.04 7.73 -3.48
C PHE A 76 -6.33 7.04 -3.06
N TRP A 77 -6.72 5.96 -3.72
CA TRP A 77 -7.90 5.17 -3.36
C TRP A 77 -7.78 4.55 -1.95
N ALA A 78 -6.56 4.22 -1.51
CA ALA A 78 -6.29 3.69 -0.16
C ALA A 78 -6.69 4.65 0.98
N LEU A 79 -6.84 5.96 0.70
CA LEU A 79 -7.33 6.92 1.70
C LEU A 79 -8.81 6.71 2.08
N ALA A 80 -9.60 6.14 1.16
CA ALA A 80 -10.99 5.78 1.38
C ALA A 80 -11.15 4.29 1.72
N HIS A 81 -10.35 3.44 1.07
CA HIS A 81 -10.45 1.99 1.15
C HIS A 81 -9.06 1.33 1.30
N PRO A 82 -8.45 1.36 2.49
CA PRO A 82 -7.07 0.89 2.69
C PRO A 82 -6.91 -0.61 2.45
N LEU A 83 -7.84 -1.45 2.93
CA LEU A 83 -7.81 -2.90 2.73
C LEU A 83 -7.99 -3.30 1.26
N PRO A 84 -9.04 -2.86 0.56
CA PRO A 84 -9.18 -3.15 -0.87
C PRO A 84 -7.98 -2.69 -1.68
N ALA A 85 -7.44 -1.49 -1.39
CA ALA A 85 -6.29 -0.96 -2.11
C ALA A 85 -5.05 -1.85 -1.96
N ILE A 86 -4.68 -2.27 -0.74
CA ILE A 86 -3.49 -3.12 -0.57
C ILE A 86 -3.67 -4.52 -1.17
N ILE A 87 -4.90 -5.06 -1.17
CA ILE A 87 -5.24 -6.31 -1.85
C ILE A 87 -5.00 -6.15 -3.36
N THR A 88 -5.55 -5.10 -3.97
CA THR A 88 -5.36 -4.82 -5.40
C THR A 88 -3.89 -4.66 -5.76
N VAL A 89 -3.11 -3.93 -4.96
CA VAL A 89 -1.66 -3.79 -5.17
C VAL A 89 -0.96 -5.14 -5.06
N THR A 90 -1.32 -5.96 -4.08
CA THR A 90 -0.71 -7.30 -3.90
C THR A 90 -0.96 -8.18 -5.11
N VAL A 91 -2.21 -8.24 -5.60
CA VAL A 91 -2.58 -9.02 -6.79
C VAL A 91 -1.82 -8.51 -8.01
N LEU A 92 -1.72 -7.19 -8.18
CA LEU A 92 -1.00 -6.58 -9.30
C LEU A 92 0.50 -6.91 -9.28
N VAL A 93 1.14 -6.82 -8.12
CA VAL A 93 2.56 -7.19 -7.95
C VAL A 93 2.79 -8.67 -8.25
N LEU A 94 1.91 -9.55 -7.75
CA LEU A 94 1.99 -10.98 -8.05
C LEU A 94 1.77 -11.27 -9.54
N ALA A 95 0.85 -10.57 -10.20
CA ALA A 95 0.62 -10.70 -11.64
C ALA A 95 1.85 -10.25 -12.45
N ILE A 96 2.50 -9.15 -12.06
CA ILE A 96 3.75 -8.70 -12.69
C ILE A 96 4.85 -9.75 -12.52
N PHE A 97 5.02 -10.32 -11.32
CA PHE A 97 6.00 -11.38 -11.08
C PHE A 97 5.67 -12.65 -11.84
N GLY A 98 4.39 -13.05 -11.90
CA GLY A 98 3.93 -14.19 -12.68
C GLY A 98 4.21 -14.01 -14.18
N TYR A 99 3.95 -12.82 -14.72
CA TYR A 99 4.27 -12.48 -16.11
C TYR A 99 5.78 -12.53 -16.39
N GLN A 100 6.60 -11.97 -15.51
CA GLN A 100 8.05 -12.05 -15.65
C GLN A 100 8.56 -13.49 -15.60
N PHE A 101 8.02 -14.29 -14.68
CA PHE A 101 8.34 -15.71 -14.58
C PHE A 101 7.98 -16.47 -15.86
N TYR A 102 6.79 -16.21 -16.42
CA TYR A 102 6.37 -16.80 -17.69
C TYR A 102 7.30 -16.43 -18.85
N ARG A 103 7.76 -15.18 -18.92
CA ARG A 103 8.57 -14.67 -20.05
C ARG A 103 10.05 -15.04 -19.96
N TYR A 104 10.62 -15.05 -18.76
CA TYR A 104 12.07 -15.17 -18.54
C TYR A 104 12.47 -16.43 -17.75
N GLY A 105 11.50 -17.22 -17.28
CA GLY A 105 11.73 -18.49 -16.58
C GLY A 105 12.36 -18.32 -15.18
N TRP A 106 12.98 -19.39 -14.66
CA TRP A 106 13.55 -19.42 -13.30
C TRP A 106 14.68 -18.40 -13.07
N SER A 107 15.37 -17.96 -14.12
CA SER A 107 16.44 -16.94 -14.00
C SER A 107 15.88 -15.60 -13.48
N SER A 108 14.64 -15.26 -13.85
CA SER A 108 13.94 -14.08 -13.35
C SER A 108 13.58 -14.15 -11.88
N LEU A 109 13.54 -15.36 -11.30
CA LEU A 109 13.18 -15.53 -9.90
C LEU A 109 14.35 -15.25 -8.98
N LEU A 110 15.55 -15.67 -9.38
CA LEU A 110 16.79 -15.41 -8.67
C LEU A 110 17.32 -13.99 -8.89
N SER A 111 17.03 -13.38 -10.05
CA SER A 111 17.35 -11.97 -10.27
C SER A 111 16.42 -11.04 -9.47
N GLY A 112 16.99 -9.95 -8.95
CA GLY A 112 16.23 -8.93 -8.22
C GLY A 112 15.70 -9.36 -6.86
N LEU A 113 16.31 -10.38 -6.22
CA LEU A 113 15.92 -10.87 -4.88
C LEU A 113 15.82 -9.76 -3.82
N LEU A 114 16.76 -8.79 -3.84
CA LEU A 114 16.72 -7.62 -2.96
C LEU A 114 15.46 -6.77 -3.18
N MET A 115 15.11 -6.50 -4.43
CA MET A 115 13.92 -5.74 -4.80
C MET A 115 12.64 -6.49 -4.40
N LYS A 116 12.59 -7.81 -4.61
CA LYS A 116 11.45 -8.63 -4.19
C LYS A 116 11.29 -8.69 -2.67
N GLY A 117 12.39 -8.80 -1.95
CA GLY A 117 12.40 -8.73 -0.48
C GLY A 117 11.90 -7.38 0.03
N LEU A 118 12.36 -6.28 -0.58
CA LEU A 118 11.88 -4.93 -0.28
C LEU A 118 10.37 -4.80 -0.53
N LEU A 119 9.90 -5.24 -1.70
CA LEU A 119 8.48 -5.20 -2.06
C LEU A 119 7.63 -6.07 -1.12
N ALA A 120 8.09 -7.26 -0.77
CA ALA A 120 7.41 -8.13 0.18
C ALA A 120 7.32 -7.47 1.57
N GLY A 121 8.40 -6.85 2.06
CA GLY A 121 8.39 -6.11 3.32
C GLY A 121 7.42 -4.93 3.31
N LEU A 122 7.38 -4.16 2.22
CA LEU A 122 6.42 -3.06 2.06
C LEU A 122 4.97 -3.55 1.97
N LEU A 123 4.72 -4.67 1.30
CA LEU A 123 3.40 -5.30 1.24
C LEU A 123 2.95 -5.77 2.62
N ILE A 124 3.79 -6.50 3.36
CA ILE A 124 3.47 -6.99 4.71
C ILE A 124 3.16 -5.80 5.64
N ALA A 125 3.99 -4.76 5.61
CA ALA A 125 3.74 -3.55 6.38
C ALA A 125 2.44 -2.84 5.96
N GLY A 126 2.17 -2.77 4.66
CA GLY A 126 0.92 -2.21 4.12
C GLY A 126 -0.32 -2.98 4.54
N TRP A 127 -0.24 -4.32 4.56
CA TRP A 127 -1.31 -5.21 5.03
C TRP A 127 -1.61 -5.02 6.51
N LYS A 128 -0.56 -4.87 7.35
CA LYS A 128 -0.73 -4.59 8.78
C LYS A 128 -1.47 -3.27 8.99
N SER A 129 -0.98 -2.18 8.39
CA SER A 129 -1.64 -0.87 8.48
C SER A 129 -3.06 -0.88 7.95
N ALA A 130 -3.32 -1.56 6.82
CA ALA A 130 -4.67 -1.61 6.25
C ALA A 130 -5.65 -2.35 7.16
N ARG A 131 -5.23 -3.45 7.79
CA ARG A 131 -6.06 -4.19 8.76
C ARG A 131 -6.35 -3.38 10.01
N GLU A 132 -5.35 -2.67 10.54
CA GLU A 132 -5.51 -1.80 11.70
C GLU A 132 -6.47 -0.65 11.41
N ALA A 133 -6.37 -0.04 10.21
CA ALA A 133 -7.32 0.95 9.75
C ALA A 133 -8.76 0.37 9.72
N GLU A 134 -8.98 -0.76 9.04
CA GLU A 134 -10.34 -1.31 8.95
C GLU A 134 -10.90 -1.72 10.32
N ALA A 135 -10.06 -2.23 11.22
CA ALA A 135 -10.47 -2.53 12.59
C ALA A 135 -10.95 -1.28 13.33
N ALA A 136 -10.20 -0.18 13.25
CA ALA A 136 -10.58 1.10 13.83
C ALA A 136 -11.89 1.65 13.21
N ARG A 137 -12.03 1.55 11.89
CA ARG A 137 -13.26 1.97 11.18
C ARG A 137 -14.50 1.25 11.70
N ARG A 138 -14.41 -0.06 11.95
CA ARG A 138 -15.53 -0.86 12.48
C ARG A 138 -15.94 -0.42 13.89
N GLN A 139 -14.99 0.05 14.70
CA GLN A 139 -15.26 0.54 16.06
C GLN A 139 -15.84 1.96 16.09
N ILE A 140 -15.59 2.78 15.07
CA ILE A 140 -16.20 4.13 14.93
C ILE A 140 -17.63 4.03 14.37
N GLY A 141 -17.88 3.01 13.54
CA GLY A 141 -19.18 2.78 12.89
C GLY A 141 -20.20 2.00 13.72
N THR A 142 -19.82 1.53 14.92
CA THR A 142 -20.70 1.01 15.98
C THR A 142 -20.92 2.10 17.02
#